data_AF-A0A7J3T9Q4-F1
#
_entry.id   AF-A0A7J3T9Q4-F1
#
_cell.length_a   1.000
_cell.length_b   1.000
_cell.length_c   1.000
_cell.angle_alpha   90.00
_cell.angle_beta   90.00
_cell.angle_gamma   90.00
#
_symmetry.space_group_name_H-M   'P 1'
#
loop_
_entity.id
_entity.type
_entity.pdbx_description
1 polymer ?
#
loop_
_entity_poly.entity_id
_entity_poly.type
_entity_poly.pdbx_seq_one_letter_code
_entity_poly.pdbx_strand_id
1 'polypeptide(L)'
;TVEYLLREGTTLNGLITPGHVSTIIGVRGWEYLTREYKVPQVISGFEPIDVLLSILMLLKMLRNEEIRIENEYTRAVKYKGNEEAQKKIEELFEVVDAKWRALGVIQRSGYSLKDKYGDYEISNIYDVEVEELPDLERGCRCGEVLRGLILPTECPLFGRVCTPRHPVGPCMVSFEGTCQIFYKYGSLYG
;
A
#
# COMPACT_ATOMS: atom_id res chain seq x y z
N THR A 1 -7.01 -0.27 2.54
CA THR A 1 -6.28 -1.42 1.94
C THR A 1 -5.76 -2.41 2.97
N VAL A 2 -4.98 -2.02 3.98
CA VAL A 2 -4.49 -2.99 5.00
C VAL A 2 -5.64 -3.74 5.68
N GLU A 3 -6.69 -3.02 6.10
CA GLU A 3 -7.93 -3.61 6.62
C GLU A 3 -8.55 -4.65 5.67
N TYR A 4 -8.59 -4.36 4.37
CA TYR A 4 -9.10 -5.30 3.36
C TYR A 4 -8.25 -6.57 3.29
N LEU A 5 -6.92 -6.44 3.27
CA LEU A 5 -6.02 -7.59 3.25
C LEU A 5 -6.19 -8.48 4.49
N LEU A 6 -6.35 -7.87 5.67
CA LEU A 6 -6.62 -8.61 6.91
C LEU A 6 -7.92 -9.41 6.85
N ARG A 7 -8.99 -8.83 6.28
CA ARG A 7 -10.29 -9.50 6.11
C ARG A 7 -10.26 -10.61 5.07
N GLU A 8 -9.51 -10.41 3.98
CA GLU A 8 -9.36 -11.38 2.89
C GLU A 8 -8.36 -12.52 3.20
N GLY A 9 -7.80 -12.55 4.41
CA GLY A 9 -6.99 -13.66 4.90
C GLY A 9 -5.47 -13.50 4.74
N THR A 10 -4.97 -12.34 4.33
CA THR A 10 -3.52 -12.06 4.41
C THR A 10 -3.11 -12.09 5.89
N THR A 11 -2.23 -13.02 6.24
CA THR A 11 -1.78 -13.22 7.62
C THR A 11 -0.60 -12.30 7.93
N LEU A 12 -0.74 -11.42 8.93
CA LEU A 12 0.34 -10.57 9.41
C LEU A 12 0.29 -10.48 10.93
N ASN A 13 1.45 -10.64 11.57
CA ASN A 13 1.57 -10.50 13.03
C ASN A 13 2.00 -9.09 13.44
N GLY A 14 2.53 -8.30 12.51
CA GLY A 14 2.93 -6.92 12.75
C GLY A 14 3.04 -6.16 11.44
N LEU A 15 2.93 -4.85 11.51
CA LEU A 15 2.93 -3.98 10.33
C LEU A 15 3.98 -2.89 10.46
N ILE A 16 4.86 -2.83 9.46
CA ILE A 16 5.68 -1.63 9.23
C ILE A 16 4.82 -0.65 8.43
N THR A 17 4.39 0.41 9.09
CA THR A 17 3.55 1.45 8.47
C THR A 17 4.40 2.42 7.65
N PRO A 18 3.93 2.85 6.46
CA PRO A 18 4.71 3.63 5.51
C PRO A 18 4.99 5.04 6.02
N GLY A 19 6.28 5.41 6.12
CA GLY A 19 6.73 6.68 6.68
C GLY A 19 6.12 7.92 6.00
N HIS A 20 6.19 8.01 4.66
CA HIS A 20 5.69 9.19 3.93
C HIS A 20 4.18 9.39 4.04
N VAL A 21 3.37 8.33 3.99
CA VAL A 21 1.92 8.42 4.23
C VAL A 21 1.66 8.86 5.66
N SER A 22 2.44 8.34 6.62
CA SER A 22 2.35 8.70 8.03
C SER A 22 2.74 10.15 8.30
N THR A 23 3.61 10.76 7.51
CA THR A 23 3.87 12.21 7.58
C THR A 23 2.59 13.02 7.32
N ILE A 24 1.70 12.52 6.44
CA ILE A 24 0.44 13.17 6.13
C ILE A 24 -0.60 12.88 7.21
N ILE A 25 -0.92 11.60 7.48
CA ILE A 25 -2.05 11.21 8.34
C ILE A 25 -1.71 11.11 9.84
N GLY A 26 -0.41 11.10 10.16
CA GLY A 26 0.11 10.95 11.51
C GLY A 26 0.01 9.54 12.06
N VAL A 27 0.47 9.38 13.30
CA VAL A 27 0.25 8.16 14.10
C VAL A 27 -1.26 7.90 14.23
N ARG A 28 -2.04 8.96 14.49
CA ARG A 28 -3.49 8.92 14.66
C ARG A 28 -4.21 8.21 13.52
N GLY A 29 -3.77 8.40 12.27
CA GLY A 29 -4.39 7.78 11.10
C GLY A 29 -4.30 6.24 11.07
N TRP A 30 -3.37 5.66 11.82
CA TRP A 30 -3.13 4.22 11.86
C TRP A 30 -3.67 3.52 13.12
N GLU A 31 -3.99 4.27 14.18
CA GLU A 31 -4.36 3.71 15.49
C GLU A 31 -5.55 2.74 15.45
N TYR A 32 -6.50 2.95 14.51
CA TYR A 32 -7.67 2.09 14.39
C TYR A 32 -7.30 0.63 14.07
N LEU A 33 -6.25 0.39 13.29
CA LEU A 33 -5.79 -0.98 12.98
C LEU A 33 -5.30 -1.71 14.24
N THR A 34 -4.56 -1.02 15.12
CA THR A 34 -4.15 -1.60 16.40
C THR A 34 -5.35 -1.83 17.32
N ARG A 35 -6.28 -0.87 17.39
CA ARG A 35 -7.46 -0.94 18.27
C ARG A 35 -8.42 -2.06 17.87
N GLU A 36 -8.74 -2.15 16.58
CA GLU A 36 -9.81 -2.97 16.03
C GLU A 36 -9.32 -4.33 15.53
N TYR A 37 -8.14 -4.37 14.90
CA TYR A 37 -7.58 -5.60 14.31
C TYR A 37 -6.46 -6.23 15.14
N LYS A 38 -6.08 -5.62 16.26
CA LYS A 38 -5.04 -6.12 17.17
C LYS A 38 -3.67 -6.31 16.51
N VAL A 39 -3.38 -5.50 15.50
CA VAL A 39 -2.10 -5.51 14.79
C VAL A 39 -1.13 -4.54 15.48
N PRO A 40 0.01 -4.99 16.03
CA PRO A 40 1.09 -4.10 16.46
C PRO A 40 1.74 -3.43 15.25
N GLN A 41 2.05 -2.15 15.38
CA GLN A 41 2.50 -1.31 14.27
C GLN A 41 3.76 -0.54 14.63
N VAL A 42 4.64 -0.33 13.65
CA VAL A 42 5.75 0.63 13.77
C VAL A 42 5.78 1.53 12.54
N ILE A 43 5.73 2.85 12.74
CA ILE A 43 5.97 3.85 11.69
C ILE A 43 7.47 3.97 11.49
N SER A 44 7.93 3.58 10.31
CA SER A 44 9.35 3.49 9.97
C SER A 44 9.75 4.54 8.94
N GLY A 45 11.01 4.98 9.02
CA GLY A 45 11.67 5.66 7.91
C GLY A 45 12.03 4.70 6.76
N PHE A 46 12.97 5.12 5.91
CA PHE A 46 13.36 4.40 4.70
C PHE A 46 14.85 4.05 4.66
N GLU A 47 15.62 4.46 5.67
CA GLU A 47 17.00 4.00 5.80
C GLU A 47 17.00 2.54 6.23
N PRO A 48 18.01 1.73 5.83
CA PRO A 48 18.09 0.33 6.23
C PRO A 48 18.00 0.13 7.75
N ILE A 49 18.55 1.08 8.54
CA ILE A 49 18.51 1.03 10.00
C ILE A 49 17.10 1.28 10.57
N ASP A 50 16.29 2.13 9.93
CA ASP A 50 14.91 2.39 10.35
C ASP A 50 14.08 1.11 10.25
N VAL A 51 14.26 0.38 9.14
CA VAL A 51 13.56 -0.89 8.88
C VAL A 51 14.01 -1.96 9.87
N LEU A 52 15.33 -2.12 10.10
CA LEU A 52 15.87 -3.07 11.07
C LEU A 52 15.38 -2.79 12.49
N LEU A 53 15.37 -1.53 12.90
CA LEU A 53 14.87 -1.12 14.22
C LEU A 53 13.36 -1.39 14.35
N SER A 54 12.59 -1.12 13.30
CA SER A 54 11.14 -1.37 13.28
C SER A 54 10.82 -2.87 13.39
N ILE A 55 11.58 -3.73 12.70
CA ILE A 55 11.49 -5.19 12.85
C ILE A 55 11.79 -5.58 14.31
N LEU A 56 12.87 -5.08 14.90
CA LEU A 56 13.22 -5.37 16.29
C LEU A 56 12.12 -4.95 17.27
N MET A 57 11.51 -3.77 17.06
CA MET A 57 10.42 -3.26 17.89
C MET A 57 9.16 -4.13 17.76
N LEU A 58 8.78 -4.52 16.55
CA LEU A 58 7.67 -5.45 16.30
C LEU A 58 7.92 -6.80 16.98
N LEU A 59 9.11 -7.38 16.84
CA LEU A 59 9.46 -8.65 17.48
C LEU A 59 9.41 -8.57 19.01
N LYS A 60 9.83 -7.45 19.60
CA LYS A 60 9.72 -7.22 21.05
C LYS A 60 8.25 -7.12 21.49
N MET A 61 7.43 -6.37 20.75
CA MET A 61 5.99 -6.27 21.02
C MET A 61 5.33 -7.65 20.96
N LEU A 62 5.61 -8.42 19.91
CA LEU A 62 5.08 -9.78 19.75
C LEU A 62 5.50 -10.71 20.88
N ARG A 63 6.78 -10.70 21.26
CA ARG A 63 7.29 -11.53 22.36
C ARG A 63 6.66 -11.16 23.71
N ASN A 64 6.34 -9.89 23.91
CA ASN A 64 5.76 -9.38 25.14
C ASN A 64 4.21 -9.34 25.10
N GLU A 65 3.58 -9.83 24.02
CA GLU A 65 2.13 -9.75 23.79
C GLU A 65 1.56 -8.31 23.85
N GLU A 66 2.36 -7.32 23.45
CA GLU A 66 1.99 -5.91 23.43
C GLU A 66 1.34 -5.52 22.10
N ILE A 67 0.13 -4.97 22.16
CA ILE A 67 -0.62 -4.46 21.00
C ILE A 67 -0.64 -2.94 21.06
N ARG A 68 0.36 -2.31 20.45
CA ARG A 68 0.49 -0.85 20.36
C ARG A 68 1.06 -0.42 19.01
N ILE A 69 0.96 0.87 18.74
CA ILE A 69 1.63 1.53 17.62
C ILE A 69 2.79 2.35 18.16
N GLU A 70 3.96 2.18 17.56
CA GLU A 70 5.15 2.98 17.86
C GLU A 70 5.54 3.85 16.67
N ASN A 71 6.06 5.04 16.95
CA ASN A 71 6.59 5.93 15.93
C ASN A 71 8.12 5.92 16.03
N GLU A 72 8.79 5.14 15.18
CA GLU A 72 10.25 5.16 15.06
C GLU A 72 10.68 6.40 14.25
N TYR A 73 9.88 6.78 13.23
CA TYR A 73 10.16 7.89 12.34
C TYR A 73 9.81 9.29 12.90
N THR A 74 10.04 9.51 14.21
CA THR A 74 9.71 10.75 14.95
C THR A 74 10.29 12.02 14.34
N ARG A 75 11.42 11.91 13.62
CA ARG A 75 12.07 13.02 12.93
C ARG A 75 11.25 13.62 11.79
N ALA A 76 10.27 12.88 11.26
CA ALA A 76 9.40 13.31 10.16
C ALA A 76 7.91 13.24 10.51
N VAL A 77 7.51 12.30 11.37
CA VAL A 77 6.09 12.00 11.63
C VAL A 77 5.64 12.58 12.96
N LYS A 78 4.65 13.48 12.90
CA LYS A 78 3.92 14.00 14.07
C LYS A 78 2.75 13.10 14.41
N TYR A 79 2.32 13.08 15.67
CA TYR A 79 1.15 12.31 16.11
C TYR A 79 -0.11 12.60 15.28
N LYS A 80 -0.42 13.89 15.08
CA LYS A 80 -1.56 14.35 14.27
C LYS A 80 -1.29 14.39 12.76
N GLY A 81 -0.05 14.13 12.33
CA GLY A 81 0.37 14.29 10.93
C GLY A 81 0.45 15.74 10.50
N ASN A 82 0.22 15.98 9.21
CA ASN A 82 0.12 17.30 8.62
C ASN A 82 -1.35 17.74 8.55
N GLU A 83 -1.80 18.48 9.57
CA GLU A 83 -3.20 18.92 9.68
C GLU A 83 -3.63 19.84 8.53
N GLU A 84 -2.71 20.61 7.94
CA GLU A 84 -3.03 21.49 6.80
C GLU A 84 -3.27 20.68 5.52
N ALA A 85 -2.42 19.68 5.26
CA ALA A 85 -2.61 18.76 4.14
C ALA A 85 -3.90 17.95 4.29
N GLN A 86 -4.21 17.46 5.50
CA GLN A 86 -5.45 16.75 5.78
C GLN A 86 -6.68 17.62 5.50
N LYS A 87 -6.69 18.88 5.97
CA LYS A 87 -7.78 19.83 5.69
C LYS A 87 -7.94 20.07 4.20
N LYS A 88 -6.86 20.20 3.43
CA LYS A 88 -6.93 20.40 1.98
C LYS A 88 -7.47 19.18 1.25
N ILE A 89 -7.07 17.98 1.65
CA ILE A 89 -7.63 16.75 1.10
C ILE A 89 -9.13 16.66 1.41
N GLU A 90 -9.53 16.90 2.66
CA GLU A 90 -10.93 16.88 3.08
C GLU A 90 -11.75 17.99 2.41
N GLU A 91 -11.16 19.15 2.16
CA GLU A 91 -11.80 20.25 1.46
C GLU A 91 -12.19 19.83 0.04
N LEU A 92 -11.26 19.22 -0.70
CA LEU A 92 -11.32 18.93 -2.13
C LEU A 92 -12.00 17.60 -2.47
N PHE A 93 -11.75 16.56 -1.68
CA PHE A 93 -12.09 15.19 -2.03
C PHE A 93 -13.08 14.57 -1.06
N GLU A 94 -13.85 13.60 -1.55
CA GLU A 94 -14.64 12.69 -0.73
C GLU A 94 -14.19 11.23 -0.89
N VAL A 95 -14.38 10.45 0.17
CA VAL A 95 -13.97 9.05 0.22
C VAL A 95 -15.02 8.18 -0.45
N VAL A 96 -14.59 7.40 -1.43
CA VAL A 96 -15.44 6.51 -2.23
C VAL A 96 -14.93 5.08 -2.25
N ASP A 97 -15.78 4.15 -2.65
CA ASP A 97 -15.37 2.81 -3.02
C ASP A 97 -14.57 2.87 -4.32
N ALA A 98 -13.45 2.15 -4.39
CA ALA A 98 -12.55 2.23 -5.54
C ALA A 98 -12.02 0.86 -5.96
N LYS A 99 -11.87 0.69 -7.28
CA LYS A 99 -11.25 -0.50 -7.86
C LYS A 99 -9.72 -0.42 -7.69
N TRP A 100 -9.15 -1.43 -7.06
CA TRP A 100 -7.71 -1.67 -6.99
C TRP A 100 -7.37 -2.78 -7.98
N ARG A 101 -6.57 -2.48 -8.99
CA ARG A 101 -6.19 -3.42 -10.05
C ARG A 101 -5.64 -4.72 -9.46
N ALA A 102 -6.19 -5.86 -9.90
CA ALA A 102 -5.90 -7.22 -9.42
C ALA A 102 -6.32 -7.54 -7.96
N LEU A 103 -6.97 -6.60 -7.27
CA LEU A 103 -7.48 -6.77 -5.92
C LEU A 103 -9.00 -6.64 -5.81
N GLY A 104 -9.67 -6.04 -6.81
CA GLY A 104 -11.11 -5.83 -6.82
C GLY A 104 -11.52 -4.46 -6.25
N VAL A 105 -12.80 -4.29 -5.96
CA VAL A 105 -13.32 -3.05 -5.34
C VAL A 105 -13.11 -3.11 -3.83
N ILE A 106 -12.43 -2.10 -3.30
CA ILE A 106 -12.21 -1.95 -1.86
C ILE A 106 -13.05 -0.77 -1.36
N GLN A 107 -13.87 -1.04 -0.35
CA GLN A 107 -14.74 -0.02 0.24
C GLN A 107 -13.94 1.13 0.85
N ARG A 108 -14.44 2.36 0.68
CA ARG A 108 -13.90 3.59 1.27
C ARG A 108 -12.38 3.73 1.12
N SER A 109 -11.86 3.46 -0.07
CA SER A 109 -10.42 3.32 -0.33
C SER A 109 -9.87 4.26 -1.40
N GLY A 110 -10.74 4.96 -2.12
CA GLY A 110 -10.36 5.97 -3.10
C GLY A 110 -10.86 7.35 -2.72
N TYR A 111 -10.40 8.32 -3.50
CA TYR A 111 -10.86 9.69 -3.46
C TYR A 111 -11.49 10.05 -4.80
N SER A 112 -12.59 10.79 -4.75
CA SER A 112 -13.15 11.51 -5.89
C SER A 112 -13.26 12.99 -5.55
N LEU A 113 -13.22 13.87 -6.55
CA LEU A 113 -13.46 15.30 -6.32
C LEU A 113 -14.91 15.51 -5.90
N LYS A 114 -15.12 16.32 -4.87
CA LYS A 114 -16.48 16.72 -4.46
C LYS A 114 -17.17 17.47 -5.59
N ASP A 115 -18.50 17.36 -5.68
CA ASP A 115 -19.34 18.03 -6.69
C ASP A 115 -19.01 19.51 -6.92
N LYS A 116 -18.72 20.26 -5.87
CA LYS A 116 -18.36 21.69 -5.95
C LYS A 116 -17.05 21.97 -6.71
N TYR A 117 -16.23 20.95 -6.96
CA TYR A 117 -15.02 20.97 -7.78
C TYR A 117 -15.16 20.08 -9.03
N GLY A 118 -16.39 19.73 -9.43
CA GLY A 118 -16.66 18.85 -10.55
C GLY A 118 -16.09 19.35 -11.88
N ASP A 119 -15.90 20.66 -12.05
CA ASP A 119 -15.26 21.28 -13.22
C ASP A 119 -13.80 20.84 -13.42
N TYR A 120 -13.15 20.31 -12.38
CA TYR A 120 -11.78 19.78 -12.45
C TYR A 120 -11.73 18.27 -12.67
N GLU A 121 -12.88 17.59 -12.71
CA GLU A 121 -13.00 16.15 -12.94
C GLU A 121 -13.36 15.88 -14.41
N ILE A 122 -12.40 15.35 -15.16
CA ILE A 122 -12.54 15.15 -16.61
C ILE A 122 -13.67 14.16 -16.96
N SER A 123 -13.95 13.21 -16.06
CA SER A 123 -15.05 12.25 -16.25
C SER A 123 -16.45 12.90 -16.16
N ASN A 124 -16.58 14.10 -15.58
CA ASN A 124 -17.82 14.87 -15.65
C ASN A 124 -18.01 15.61 -16.99
N ILE A 125 -16.93 15.77 -17.76
CA ILE A 125 -16.93 16.48 -19.04
C ILE A 125 -17.12 15.50 -20.20
N TYR A 126 -16.52 14.31 -20.10
CA TYR A 126 -16.57 13.28 -21.12
C TYR A 126 -17.12 11.98 -20.56
N ASP A 127 -18.31 11.61 -21.02
CA ASP A 127 -18.89 10.30 -20.77
C ASP A 127 -18.34 9.29 -21.79
N VAL A 128 -17.51 8.36 -21.31
CA VAL A 128 -16.82 7.37 -22.14
C VAL A 128 -17.15 5.98 -21.64
N GLU A 129 -17.75 5.17 -22.50
CA GLU A 129 -17.94 3.75 -22.24
C GLU A 129 -16.62 3.00 -22.45
N VAL A 130 -16.18 2.28 -21.42
CA VAL A 130 -14.98 1.45 -21.45
C VAL A 130 -15.39 -0.01 -21.36
N GLU A 131 -14.92 -0.83 -22.30
CA GLU A 131 -15.17 -2.26 -22.28
C GLU A 131 -14.56 -2.92 -21.02
N GLU A 132 -15.23 -3.96 -20.51
CA GLU A 132 -14.69 -4.75 -19.42
C GLU A 132 -13.47 -5.57 -19.91
N LEU A 133 -12.29 -5.17 -19.44
CA LEU A 133 -11.02 -5.83 -19.74
C LEU A 133 -10.47 -6.56 -18.51
N PRO A 134 -9.75 -7.68 -18.69
CA PRO A 134 -9.07 -8.35 -17.60
C PRO A 134 -8.01 -7.43 -16.99
N ASP A 135 -7.91 -7.43 -15.65
CA ASP A 135 -6.94 -6.59 -14.95
C ASP A 135 -5.49 -6.94 -15.29
N LEU A 136 -5.20 -8.21 -15.58
CA LEU A 136 -3.85 -8.73 -15.78
C LEU A 136 -3.77 -9.62 -17.03
N GLU A 137 -2.60 -9.59 -17.68
CA GLU A 137 -2.26 -10.56 -18.71
C GLU A 137 -2.17 -11.98 -18.15
N ARG A 138 -2.42 -12.97 -19.02
CA ARG A 138 -2.47 -14.38 -18.64
C ARG A 138 -1.15 -14.84 -18.01
N GLY A 139 -1.25 -15.49 -16.85
CA GLY A 139 -0.12 -16.03 -16.10
C GLY A 139 0.57 -15.02 -15.17
N CYS A 140 0.18 -13.75 -15.21
CA CYS A 140 0.70 -12.75 -14.30
C CYS A 140 0.16 -12.93 -12.88
N ARG A 141 1.05 -13.10 -11.89
CA ARG A 141 0.70 -13.26 -10.47
C ARG A 141 0.80 -11.95 -9.67
N CYS A 142 0.66 -10.79 -10.31
CA CYS A 142 0.76 -9.48 -9.63
C CYS A 142 -0.24 -9.33 -8.47
N GLY A 143 -1.46 -9.86 -8.61
CA GLY A 143 -2.45 -9.81 -7.52
C GLY A 143 -1.97 -10.52 -6.25
N GLU A 144 -1.27 -11.64 -6.39
CA GLU A 144 -0.72 -12.40 -5.25
C GLU A 144 0.50 -11.71 -4.63
N VAL A 145 1.36 -11.11 -5.47
CA VAL A 145 2.48 -10.27 -5.02
C VAL A 145 1.97 -9.06 -4.23
N LEU A 146 0.94 -8.37 -4.74
CA LEU A 146 0.34 -7.20 -4.07
C LEU A 146 -0.33 -7.56 -2.74
N ARG A 147 -0.84 -8.79 -2.59
CA ARG A 147 -1.40 -9.32 -1.33
C ARG A 147 -0.34 -9.83 -0.36
N GLY A 148 0.94 -9.85 -0.76
CA GLY A 148 2.04 -10.39 0.04
C GLY A 148 2.00 -11.92 0.19
N LEU A 149 1.30 -12.63 -0.71
CA LEU A 149 1.17 -14.10 -0.65
C LEU A 149 2.35 -14.82 -1.28
N ILE A 150 3.01 -14.18 -2.24
CA ILE A 150 4.20 -14.69 -2.92
C ILE A 150 5.22 -13.57 -3.15
N LEU A 151 6.49 -13.94 -3.29
CA LEU A 151 7.52 -13.08 -3.83
C LEU A 151 7.53 -13.11 -5.37
N PRO A 152 8.10 -12.09 -6.05
CA PRO A 152 8.23 -12.10 -7.50
C PRO A 152 8.93 -13.35 -8.06
N THR A 153 9.89 -13.91 -7.33
CA THR A 153 10.63 -15.13 -7.71
C THR A 153 9.77 -16.39 -7.81
N GLU A 154 8.60 -16.40 -7.16
CA GLU A 154 7.62 -17.49 -7.24
C GLU A 154 6.64 -17.33 -8.42
N CYS A 155 6.74 -16.22 -9.16
CA CYS A 155 5.99 -16.02 -10.40
C CYS A 155 6.73 -16.69 -11.57
N PRO A 156 6.09 -17.61 -12.32
CA PRO A 156 6.77 -18.34 -13.40
C PRO A 156 7.22 -17.45 -14.57
N LEU A 157 6.72 -16.21 -14.64
CA LEU A 157 7.07 -15.25 -15.68
C LEU A 157 8.24 -14.33 -15.29
N PHE A 158 8.51 -14.17 -13.98
CA PHE A 158 9.48 -13.21 -13.47
C PHE A 158 10.90 -13.53 -13.95
N GLY A 159 11.60 -12.53 -14.47
CA GLY A 159 12.98 -12.68 -14.97
C GLY A 159 13.09 -13.47 -16.28
N ARG A 160 11.99 -14.01 -16.79
CA ARG A 160 11.90 -14.75 -18.05
C ARG A 160 11.24 -13.87 -19.11
N VAL A 161 9.95 -14.11 -19.37
CA VAL A 161 9.17 -13.33 -20.33
C VAL A 161 8.75 -11.97 -19.74
N CYS A 162 8.65 -11.84 -18.41
CA CYS A 162 8.36 -10.59 -17.74
C CYS A 162 9.65 -9.97 -17.19
N THR A 163 10.09 -8.88 -17.83
CA THR A 163 11.29 -8.10 -17.47
C THR A 163 10.99 -6.60 -17.57
N PRO A 164 11.83 -5.69 -17.05
CA PRO A 164 11.60 -4.25 -17.23
C PRO A 164 11.59 -3.80 -18.70
N ARG A 165 12.26 -4.54 -19.60
CA ARG A 165 12.26 -4.26 -21.05
C ARG A 165 11.01 -4.81 -21.75
N HIS A 166 10.47 -5.91 -21.26
CA HIS A 166 9.26 -6.57 -21.78
C HIS A 166 8.34 -6.93 -20.60
N PRO A 167 7.64 -5.95 -20.01
CA PRO A 167 6.84 -6.20 -18.82
C PRO A 167 5.50 -6.84 -19.20
N VAL A 168 5.11 -7.89 -18.46
CA VAL A 168 3.80 -8.55 -18.61
C VAL A 168 2.78 -8.00 -17.58
N GLY A 169 3.25 -7.46 -16.46
CA GLY A 169 2.40 -7.02 -15.37
C GLY A 169 2.80 -5.67 -14.79
N PRO A 170 1.86 -4.94 -14.16
CA PRO A 170 2.10 -3.61 -13.63
C PRO A 170 3.21 -3.56 -12.56
N CYS A 171 3.39 -4.63 -11.78
CA CYS A 171 4.45 -4.68 -10.76
C CYS A 171 5.88 -4.70 -11.35
N MET A 172 6.05 -4.95 -12.66
CA MET A 172 7.34 -4.86 -13.36
C MET A 172 7.56 -3.50 -14.05
N VAL A 173 6.50 -2.68 -14.17
CA VAL A 173 6.54 -1.35 -14.83
C VAL A 173 6.69 -0.22 -13.80
N SER A 174 6.04 -0.36 -12.65
CA SER A 174 6.03 0.67 -11.61
C SER A 174 7.37 0.75 -10.90
N PHE A 175 7.89 1.97 -10.72
CA PHE A 175 9.10 2.23 -9.93
C PHE A 175 9.03 1.67 -8.50
N GLU A 176 7.83 1.63 -7.91
CA GLU A 176 7.55 1.07 -6.58
C GLU A 176 7.10 -0.41 -6.64
N GLY A 177 7.01 -0.98 -7.84
CA GLY A 177 6.58 -2.35 -8.06
C GLY A 177 7.58 -3.36 -7.51
N THR A 178 7.12 -4.28 -6.66
CA THR A 178 7.96 -5.30 -6.03
C THR A 178 8.74 -6.12 -7.05
N CYS A 179 8.12 -6.48 -8.20
CA CYS A 179 8.83 -7.21 -9.26
C CYS A 179 9.95 -6.36 -9.88
N GLN A 180 9.70 -5.09 -10.18
CA GLN A 180 10.74 -4.20 -10.71
C GLN A 180 11.90 -4.03 -9.72
N ILE A 181 11.60 -3.87 -8.43
CA ILE A 181 12.62 -3.74 -7.37
C ILE A 181 13.46 -5.02 -7.27
N PHE A 182 12.82 -6.20 -7.21
CA PHE A 182 13.53 -7.49 -7.18
C PHE A 182 14.42 -7.69 -8.40
N TYR A 183 13.93 -7.35 -9.60
CA TYR A 183 14.71 -7.47 -10.82
C TYR A 183 15.90 -6.49 -10.82
N LYS A 184 15.67 -5.23 -10.43
CA LYS A 184 16.69 -4.16 -10.41
C LYS A 184 17.89 -4.51 -9.54
N TYR A 185 17.66 -5.13 -8.39
CA TYR A 185 18.73 -5.46 -7.44
C TYR A 185 19.24 -6.90 -7.56
N GLY A 186 18.90 -7.60 -8.65
CA GLY A 186 19.54 -8.86 -9.00
C GLY A 186 19.02 -10.09 -8.25
N SER A 187 17.81 -10.05 -7.70
CA SER A 187 17.15 -11.20 -7.06
C SER A 187 16.64 -12.24 -8.07
N LEU A 188 17.40 -12.49 -9.14
CA LEU A 188 17.10 -13.49 -10.17
C LEU A 188 17.47 -14.92 -9.74
N TYR A 189 18.08 -15.08 -8.56
CA TYR A 189 18.55 -16.34 -8.04
C TYR A 189 17.99 -16.60 -6.63
N GLY A 190 17.10 -17.60 -6.57
CA GLY A 190 16.68 -18.36 -5.40
C GLY A 190 16.44 -19.78 -5.87
#